data_AF-A0AB35UN65-F1
#
_entry.id   AF-A0AB35UN65-F1
#
_cell.length_a   1.000
_cell.length_b   1.000
_cell.length_c   1.000
_cell.angle_alpha   90.00
_cell.angle_beta   90.00
_cell.angle_gamma   90.00
#
_symmetry.space_group_name_H-M   'P 1'
#
loop_
_entity.id
_entity.type
_entity.pdbx_description
1 polymer ?
#
loop_
_entity_poly.entity_id
_entity_poly.type
_entity_poly.pdbx_seq_one_letter_code
_entity_poly.pdbx_strand_id
1 'polypeptide(L)'
;MERCLVIPQDLVDKLNAAYADVPTKNKWVAIGVNNVNEMIERIIDDLNNKNPKLTIISYRVESNTDIKDRIENSGTTSKFGGYIENNKGNIDALFFYIEPNVGSANDFLSRYVMPSILGIYKSVEKRTKDMHINYMPVYIVSLCSTSRIGNDSVKRTIICAETMGFDYLDVFNNTYKEVINRFDANGDPITTIETLQELDDFLKYSGTNEYFDLNVVAKTMTILSGRFTANNSNVTAELYRYVLRVIPATYMASNEGYKIDATSLATITNDGVTLIKEYMEKF
;
A
#
# COMPACT_ATOMS: atom_id res chain seq x y z
N MET A 1 -6.73 4.71 24.43
CA MET A 1 -5.32 4.46 24.83
C MET A 1 -4.49 5.36 23.96
N GLU A 2 -3.60 6.15 24.54
CA GLU A 2 -2.78 7.10 23.79
C GLU A 2 -1.69 6.39 23.01
N ARG A 3 -1.36 6.93 21.83
CA ARG A 3 -0.37 6.36 20.92
C ARG A 3 0.70 7.36 20.51
N CYS A 4 1.86 6.82 20.15
CA CYS A 4 2.99 7.55 19.63
C CYS A 4 3.21 7.14 18.16
N LEU A 5 3.30 8.12 17.27
CA LEU A 5 3.73 7.91 15.89
C LEU A 5 5.26 7.90 15.84
N VAL A 6 5.85 6.76 15.52
CA VAL A 6 7.29 6.64 15.31
C VAL A 6 7.58 6.85 13.84
N ILE A 7 8.40 7.84 13.51
CA ILE A 7 8.79 8.15 12.13
C ILE A 7 10.30 8.01 11.94
N PRO A 8 10.76 7.68 10.73
CA PRO A 8 12.19 7.64 10.43
C PRO A 8 12.77 9.05 10.31
N GLN A 9 14.05 9.22 10.68
CA GLN A 9 14.81 10.45 10.42
C GLN A 9 14.79 10.84 8.93
N ASP A 10 14.82 9.84 8.04
CA ASP A 10 14.74 10.01 6.59
C ASP A 10 13.45 10.75 6.12
N LEU A 11 12.33 10.61 6.86
CA LEU A 11 11.14 11.42 6.59
C LEU A 11 11.37 12.89 6.94
N VAL A 12 11.92 13.16 8.12
CA VAL A 12 12.22 14.52 8.59
C VAL A 12 13.15 15.24 7.62
N ASP A 13 14.19 14.56 7.14
CA ASP A 13 15.15 15.12 6.18
C ASP A 13 14.48 15.48 4.85
N LYS A 14 13.60 14.62 4.34
CA LYS A 14 12.82 14.89 3.12
C LYS A 14 11.81 16.01 3.29
N LEU A 15 11.18 16.13 4.45
CA LEU A 15 10.26 17.23 4.76
C LEU A 15 11.00 18.56 4.80
N ASN A 16 12.19 18.59 5.41
CA ASN A 16 13.04 19.78 5.40
C ASN A 16 13.46 20.17 3.98
N ALA A 17 13.91 19.21 3.18
CA ALA A 17 14.29 19.45 1.78
C ALA A 17 13.10 19.95 0.94
N ALA A 18 11.91 19.37 1.13
CA ALA A 18 10.68 19.76 0.46
C ALA A 18 10.21 21.16 0.86
N TYR A 19 10.31 21.52 2.14
CA TYR A 19 9.93 22.84 2.62
C TYR A 19 10.90 23.94 2.17
N ALA A 20 12.16 23.59 1.88
CA ALA A 20 13.13 24.50 1.27
C ALA A 20 12.84 24.78 -0.22
N ASP A 21 12.13 23.89 -0.91
CA ASP A 21 11.70 24.05 -2.30
C ASP A 21 10.48 24.98 -2.40
N VAL A 22 10.63 26.13 -3.05
CA VAL A 22 9.60 27.19 -3.11
C VAL A 22 8.25 26.70 -3.69
N PRO A 23 8.20 26.00 -4.84
CA PRO A 23 6.96 25.45 -5.36
C PRO A 23 6.24 24.51 -4.38
N THR A 24 7.00 23.63 -3.70
CA THR A 24 6.44 22.71 -2.72
C THR A 24 5.96 23.44 -1.46
N LYS A 25 6.76 24.36 -0.94
CA LYS A 25 6.40 25.21 0.20
C LYS A 25 5.09 25.97 -0.01
N ASN A 26 4.88 26.54 -1.19
CA ASN A 26 3.63 27.26 -1.49
C ASN A 26 2.39 26.36 -1.38
N LYS A 27 2.51 25.07 -1.73
CA LYS A 27 1.41 24.10 -1.58
C LYS A 27 1.14 23.76 -0.12
N TRP A 28 2.17 23.71 0.71
CA TRP A 28 2.02 23.48 2.16
C TRP A 28 1.31 24.66 2.83
N VAL A 29 1.74 25.88 2.52
CA VAL A 29 1.11 27.10 3.05
C VAL A 29 -0.37 27.18 2.63
N ALA A 30 -0.69 26.75 1.41
CA ALA A 30 -2.08 26.71 0.93
C ALA A 30 -3.00 25.78 1.73
N ILE A 31 -2.44 24.76 2.42
CA ILE A 31 -3.18 23.88 3.33
C ILE A 31 -2.97 24.24 4.81
N GLY A 32 -2.41 25.42 5.09
CA GLY A 32 -2.20 25.94 6.44
C GLY A 32 -0.93 25.45 7.14
N VAL A 33 0.01 24.81 6.42
CA VAL A 33 1.24 24.24 6.98
C VAL A 33 2.45 25.11 6.67
N ASN A 34 3.11 25.61 7.71
CA ASN A 34 4.17 26.62 7.62
C ASN A 34 5.54 26.10 8.03
N ASN A 35 5.68 24.87 8.50
CA ASN A 35 6.97 24.24 8.81
C ASN A 35 6.82 22.71 8.88
N VAL A 36 7.93 22.01 9.12
CA VAL A 36 7.98 20.55 9.20
C VAL A 36 7.19 20.01 10.39
N ASN A 37 7.21 20.67 11.56
CA ASN A 37 6.46 20.22 12.73
C ASN A 37 4.95 20.30 12.47
N GLU A 38 4.48 21.40 11.90
CA GLU A 38 3.07 21.56 11.51
C GLU A 38 2.65 20.50 10.47
N MET A 39 3.55 20.06 9.58
CA MET A 39 3.25 18.95 8.66
C MET A 39 3.10 17.62 9.42
N ILE A 40 3.96 17.34 10.40
CA ILE A 40 3.86 16.13 11.22
C ILE A 40 2.58 16.15 12.06
N GLU A 41 2.25 17.28 12.67
CA GLU A 41 0.98 17.49 13.39
C GLU A 41 -0.21 17.26 12.46
N ARG A 42 -0.17 17.80 11.24
CA ARG A 42 -1.22 17.57 10.25
C ARG A 42 -1.38 16.09 9.89
N ILE A 43 -0.29 15.34 9.74
CA ILE A 43 -0.34 13.88 9.52
C ILE A 43 -1.05 13.19 10.68
N ILE A 44 -0.71 13.56 11.93
CA ILE A 44 -1.31 13.00 13.14
C ILE A 44 -2.81 13.30 13.19
N ASP A 45 -3.20 14.54 12.94
CA ASP A 45 -4.59 14.97 12.94
C ASP A 45 -5.40 14.25 11.87
N ASP A 46 -4.88 14.18 10.64
CA ASP A 46 -5.54 13.50 9.53
C ASP A 46 -5.68 11.98 9.80
N LEU A 47 -4.68 11.33 10.39
CA LEU A 47 -4.75 9.93 10.82
C LEU A 47 -5.80 9.73 11.92
N ASN A 48 -5.82 10.58 12.96
CA ASN A 48 -6.81 10.52 14.03
C ASN A 48 -8.23 10.82 13.52
N ASN A 49 -8.39 11.70 12.54
CA ASN A 49 -9.67 11.99 11.90
C ASN A 49 -10.16 10.78 11.09
N LYS A 50 -9.28 10.13 10.33
CA LYS A 50 -9.61 8.92 9.57
C LYS A 50 -9.95 7.75 10.51
N ASN A 51 -9.22 7.59 11.61
CA ASN A 51 -9.49 6.57 12.62
C ASN A 51 -9.33 7.12 14.04
N PRO A 52 -10.43 7.57 14.68
CA PRO A 52 -10.40 8.14 16.03
C PRO A 52 -9.87 7.20 17.11
N LYS A 53 -9.89 5.89 16.86
CA LYS A 53 -9.35 4.90 17.80
C LYS A 53 -7.83 4.94 17.86
N LEU A 54 -7.12 5.57 16.92
CA LEU A 54 -5.67 5.72 16.97
C LEU A 54 -5.25 6.62 18.15
N THR A 55 -5.89 7.78 18.34
CA THR A 55 -5.59 8.67 19.48
C THR A 55 -4.08 8.94 19.62
N ILE A 56 -3.43 9.27 18.51
CA ILE A 56 -2.02 9.63 18.46
C ILE A 56 -1.88 11.04 19.07
N ILE A 57 -1.05 11.16 20.11
CA ILE A 57 -0.86 12.43 20.84
C ILE A 57 0.58 12.95 20.80
N SER A 58 1.49 12.14 20.26
CA SER A 58 2.92 12.45 20.19
C SER A 58 3.54 11.75 19.00
N TYR A 59 4.73 12.22 18.62
CA TYR A 59 5.60 11.50 17.71
C TYR A 59 7.01 11.41 18.27
N ARG A 60 7.78 10.45 17.78
CA ARG A 60 9.23 10.40 17.96
C ARG A 60 9.92 10.03 16.67
N VAL A 61 11.18 10.41 16.58
CA VAL A 61 12.04 10.11 15.43
C VAL A 61 13.02 9.01 15.83
N GLU A 62 13.11 7.97 15.03
CA GLU A 62 14.05 6.85 15.21
C GLU A 62 14.90 6.63 13.95
N SER A 63 15.99 5.88 14.09
CA SER A 63 16.78 5.48 12.93
C SER A 63 16.04 4.43 12.11
N ASN A 64 16.33 4.38 10.80
CA ASN A 64 15.77 3.36 9.92
C ASN A 64 16.09 1.93 10.40
N THR A 65 17.26 1.74 11.02
CA THR A 65 17.69 0.44 11.56
C THR A 65 16.83 0.05 12.76
N ASP A 66 16.64 0.96 13.73
CA ASP A 66 15.85 0.68 14.93
C ASP A 66 14.40 0.35 14.56
N ILE A 67 13.82 1.11 13.62
CA ILE A 67 12.47 0.86 13.11
C ILE A 67 12.39 -0.51 12.44
N LYS A 68 13.36 -0.86 11.58
CA LYS A 68 13.41 -2.14 10.87
C LYS A 68 13.44 -3.32 11.85
N ASP A 69 14.31 -3.24 12.84
CA ASP A 69 14.49 -4.29 13.85
C ASP A 69 13.23 -4.43 14.69
N ARG A 70 12.59 -3.30 15.04
CA ARG A 70 11.37 -3.26 15.85
C ARG A 70 10.16 -3.91 15.15
N ILE A 71 10.00 -3.70 13.85
CA ILE A 71 8.92 -4.32 13.05
C ILE A 71 9.31 -5.70 12.47
N GLU A 72 10.51 -6.19 12.80
CA GLU A 72 11.06 -7.47 12.34
C GLU A 72 11.09 -7.64 10.81
N ASN A 73 11.36 -6.57 10.06
CA ASN A 73 11.37 -6.63 8.60
C ASN A 73 12.67 -7.27 8.08
N SER A 74 12.58 -8.46 7.49
CA SER A 74 13.73 -9.18 6.91
C SER A 74 14.14 -8.73 5.50
N GLY A 75 13.43 -7.75 4.92
CA GLY A 75 13.70 -7.21 3.58
C GLY A 75 15.03 -6.49 3.46
N THR A 76 15.63 -6.54 2.27
CA THR A 76 16.93 -5.91 1.95
C THR A 76 16.79 -4.49 1.39
N THR A 77 15.60 -4.11 0.91
CA THR A 77 15.32 -2.81 0.33
C THR A 77 13.95 -2.32 0.76
N SER A 78 13.92 -1.22 1.50
CA SER A 78 12.70 -0.46 1.77
C SER A 78 13.09 0.90 2.30
N LYS A 79 12.52 1.97 1.71
CA LYS A 79 12.44 3.24 2.44
C LYS A 79 11.46 2.97 3.58
N PHE A 80 11.99 2.86 4.80
CA PHE A 80 11.21 2.36 5.92
C PHE A 80 10.04 3.29 6.22
N GLY A 81 8.85 2.69 6.28
CA GLY A 81 7.73 3.25 6.99
C GLY A 81 7.97 3.17 8.49
N GLY A 82 7.45 4.14 9.23
CA GLY A 82 7.40 4.09 10.68
C GLY A 82 6.30 3.15 11.20
N TYR A 83 5.93 3.34 12.46
CA TYR A 83 4.86 2.57 13.09
C TYR A 83 4.12 3.39 14.14
N ILE A 84 2.93 2.93 14.52
CA ILE A 84 2.15 3.51 15.62
C ILE A 84 2.21 2.52 16.77
N GLU A 85 2.71 2.97 17.92
CA GLU A 85 2.77 2.14 19.12
C GLU A 85 1.93 2.73 20.26
N ASN A 86 1.47 1.84 21.13
CA ASN A 86 0.80 2.23 22.36
C ASN A 86 1.78 2.40 23.51
N ASN A 87 1.29 2.94 24.63
CA ASN A 87 2.06 3.16 25.85
C ASN A 87 2.66 1.89 26.51
N LYS A 88 2.31 0.68 26.04
CA LYS A 88 2.94 -0.58 26.46
C LYS A 88 4.08 -1.01 25.54
N GLY A 89 4.39 -0.22 24.51
CA GLY A 89 5.39 -0.52 23.49
C GLY A 89 4.94 -1.55 22.46
N ASN A 90 3.65 -1.93 22.43
CA ASN A 90 3.16 -2.80 21.36
C ASN A 90 2.89 -1.98 20.10
N ILE A 91 3.25 -2.54 18.95
CA ILE A 91 2.99 -1.94 17.65
C ILE A 91 1.54 -2.25 17.28
N ASP A 92 0.73 -1.20 17.17
CA ASP A 92 -0.69 -1.30 16.84
C ASP A 92 -0.96 -1.15 15.34
N ALA A 93 -0.06 -0.49 14.60
CA ALA A 93 -0.18 -0.31 13.14
C ALA A 93 1.16 0.04 12.47
N LEU A 94 1.27 -0.23 11.18
CA LEU A 94 2.35 0.28 10.32
C LEU A 94 2.00 1.64 9.75
N PHE A 95 3.01 2.48 9.59
CA PHE A 95 2.89 3.80 8.96
C PHE A 95 3.86 3.89 7.79
N PHE A 96 3.37 4.16 6.59
CA PHE A 96 4.16 4.42 5.40
C PHE A 96 3.86 5.83 4.88
N TYR A 97 4.79 6.39 4.11
CA TYR A 97 4.60 7.69 3.48
C TYR A 97 5.02 7.68 2.01
N ILE A 98 4.31 8.45 1.19
CA ILE A 98 4.77 8.84 -0.15
C ILE A 98 5.51 10.16 -0.02
N GLU A 99 6.73 10.22 -0.54
CA GLU A 99 7.62 11.34 -0.32
C GLU A 99 7.10 12.64 -0.96
N PRO A 100 7.49 13.81 -0.43
CA PRO A 100 6.98 15.07 -0.93
C PRO A 100 7.35 15.39 -2.39
N ASN A 101 8.54 14.99 -2.80
CA ASN A 101 9.03 15.22 -4.16
C ASN A 101 9.56 13.91 -4.74
N VAL A 102 8.88 13.43 -5.77
CA VAL A 102 9.08 12.10 -6.34
C VAL A 102 9.17 12.16 -7.85
N GLY A 103 10.32 11.75 -8.38
CA GLY A 103 10.62 11.83 -9.82
C GLY A 103 9.87 10.79 -10.68
N SER A 104 9.53 9.62 -10.14
CA SER A 104 8.83 8.53 -10.84
C SER A 104 7.61 8.06 -10.04
N ALA A 105 6.45 8.02 -10.70
CA ALA A 105 5.16 7.93 -10.03
C ALA A 105 4.54 6.54 -9.97
N ASN A 106 4.73 5.74 -11.00
CA ASN A 106 4.03 4.46 -11.19
C ASN A 106 4.38 3.39 -10.14
N ASP A 107 5.30 3.72 -9.24
CA ASP A 107 6.02 2.76 -8.44
C ASP A 107 6.02 3.05 -6.94
N PHE A 108 5.21 3.98 -6.44
CA PHE A 108 5.25 4.35 -5.03
C PHE A 108 4.95 3.20 -4.09
N LEU A 109 3.78 2.59 -4.23
CA LEU A 109 3.37 1.51 -3.35
C LEU A 109 4.16 0.24 -3.66
N SER A 110 4.44 -0.03 -4.94
CA SER A 110 5.20 -1.21 -5.37
C SER A 110 6.67 -1.14 -4.93
N ARG A 111 7.33 0.02 -4.93
CA ARG A 111 8.75 0.12 -4.50
C ARG A 111 8.93 0.31 -3.00
N TYR A 112 7.95 0.90 -2.31
CA TYR A 112 8.18 1.35 -0.92
C TYR A 112 7.35 0.57 0.10
N VAL A 113 6.08 0.27 -0.21
CA VAL A 113 5.18 -0.39 0.74
C VAL A 113 5.27 -1.90 0.61
N MET A 114 5.03 -2.44 -0.58
CA MET A 114 4.97 -3.89 -0.80
C MET A 114 6.22 -4.68 -0.41
N PRO A 115 7.45 -4.22 -0.68
CA PRO A 115 8.65 -4.95 -0.28
C PRO A 115 8.74 -5.07 1.23
N SER A 116 8.33 -4.01 1.95
CA SER A 116 8.31 -3.96 3.40
C SER A 116 7.27 -4.92 3.97
N ILE A 117 6.04 -4.90 3.41
CA ILE A 117 4.97 -5.81 3.83
C ILE A 117 5.39 -7.27 3.62
N LEU A 118 5.96 -7.60 2.47
CA LEU A 118 6.46 -8.95 2.18
C LEU A 118 7.62 -9.35 3.09
N GLY A 119 8.55 -8.43 3.38
CA GLY A 119 9.67 -8.69 4.29
C GLY A 119 9.22 -8.93 5.74
N ILE A 120 8.22 -8.19 6.21
CA ILE A 120 7.58 -8.40 7.51
C ILE A 120 6.84 -9.75 7.52
N TYR A 121 6.02 -10.01 6.50
CA TYR A 121 5.27 -11.27 6.38
C TYR A 121 6.20 -12.48 6.44
N LYS A 122 7.28 -12.49 5.64
CA LYS A 122 8.30 -13.55 5.63
C LYS A 122 8.88 -13.84 7.02
N SER A 123 9.08 -12.81 7.85
CA SER A 123 9.59 -12.98 9.21
C SER A 123 8.58 -13.61 10.17
N VAL A 124 7.28 -13.39 9.93
CA VAL A 124 6.21 -13.75 10.88
C VAL A 124 5.28 -14.86 10.42
N GLU A 125 5.30 -15.24 9.15
CA GLU A 125 4.30 -16.11 8.52
C GLU A 125 4.18 -17.48 9.18
N LYS A 126 5.27 -18.00 9.76
CA LYS A 126 5.34 -19.30 10.45
C LYS A 126 4.79 -19.26 11.88
N ARG A 127 4.66 -18.06 12.46
CA ARG A 127 4.22 -17.85 13.85
C ARG A 127 2.88 -17.10 13.95
N THR A 128 2.44 -16.46 12.87
CA THR A 128 1.11 -15.84 12.80
C THR A 128 0.05 -16.83 12.31
N LYS A 129 -1.18 -16.67 12.81
CA LYS A 129 -2.37 -17.37 12.29
C LYS A 129 -3.17 -16.50 11.32
N ASP A 130 -2.71 -15.27 11.08
CA ASP A 130 -3.38 -14.38 10.13
C ASP A 130 -3.26 -14.95 8.70
N MET A 131 -4.38 -14.93 7.99
CA MET A 131 -4.43 -15.33 6.59
C MET A 131 -4.07 -14.16 5.67
N HIS A 132 -4.06 -12.92 6.18
CA HIS A 132 -3.62 -11.75 5.43
C HIS A 132 -2.10 -11.62 5.40
N ILE A 133 -1.59 -10.92 4.39
CA ILE A 133 -0.17 -10.73 4.18
C ILE A 133 0.40 -9.70 5.16
N ASN A 134 -0.44 -8.80 5.64
CA ASN A 134 -0.18 -7.95 6.79
C ASN A 134 -0.99 -8.47 7.98
N TYR A 135 -0.38 -8.53 9.15
CA TYR A 135 -1.04 -8.94 10.40
C TYR A 135 -1.48 -7.75 11.27
N MET A 136 -1.34 -6.53 10.75
CA MET A 136 -1.71 -5.30 11.43
C MET A 136 -2.23 -4.26 10.43
N PRO A 137 -2.99 -3.24 10.89
CA PRO A 137 -3.41 -2.12 10.07
C PRO A 137 -2.21 -1.41 9.42
N VAL A 138 -2.39 -0.96 8.17
CA VAL A 138 -1.35 -0.29 7.38
C VAL A 138 -1.87 1.06 6.94
N TYR A 139 -1.27 2.15 7.44
CA TYR A 139 -1.58 3.50 7.00
C TYR A 139 -0.54 3.99 6.00
N ILE A 140 -1.00 4.60 4.91
CA ILE A 140 -0.14 5.13 3.85
C ILE A 140 -0.49 6.60 3.64
N VAL A 141 0.40 7.49 4.06
CA VAL A 141 0.19 8.94 3.98
C VAL A 141 0.95 9.54 2.80
N SER A 142 0.22 10.08 1.84
CA SER A 142 0.80 10.81 0.73
C SER A 142 1.12 12.24 1.14
N LEU A 143 2.41 12.58 1.05
CA LEU A 143 2.94 13.92 1.23
C LEU A 143 3.33 14.55 -0.11
N CYS A 144 3.02 13.87 -1.22
CA CYS A 144 3.45 14.21 -2.57
C CYS A 144 2.82 15.52 -3.01
N SER A 145 3.66 16.54 -3.19
CA SER A 145 3.22 17.87 -3.63
C SER A 145 3.15 17.97 -5.16
N THR A 146 3.56 16.95 -5.90
CA THR A 146 3.68 17.01 -7.37
C THR A 146 2.38 16.56 -8.07
N SER A 147 2.23 16.88 -9.36
CA SER A 147 1.10 16.38 -10.18
C SER A 147 1.11 14.86 -10.37
N ARG A 148 2.15 14.16 -9.89
CA ARG A 148 2.31 12.72 -10.07
C ARG A 148 1.17 11.91 -9.48
N ILE A 149 0.57 12.39 -8.39
CA ILE A 149 -0.59 11.73 -7.77
C ILE A 149 -1.83 11.74 -8.69
N GLY A 150 -1.86 12.66 -9.65
CA GLY A 150 -2.91 12.76 -10.67
C GLY A 150 -2.88 11.67 -11.74
N ASN A 151 -1.81 10.88 -11.85
CA ASN A 151 -1.71 9.85 -12.89
C ASN A 151 -2.63 8.64 -12.59
N ASP A 152 -3.38 8.20 -13.59
CA ASP A 152 -4.32 7.07 -13.47
C ASP A 152 -3.66 5.78 -12.97
N SER A 153 -2.43 5.49 -13.40
CA SER A 153 -1.65 4.34 -12.93
C SER A 153 -1.41 4.36 -11.42
N VAL A 154 -1.18 5.54 -10.85
CA VAL A 154 -0.95 5.75 -9.41
C VAL A 154 -2.25 5.61 -8.67
N LYS A 155 -3.30 6.28 -9.13
CA LYS A 155 -4.65 6.20 -8.55
C LYS A 155 -5.13 4.75 -8.51
N ARG A 156 -4.97 3.99 -9.60
CA ARG A 156 -5.31 2.56 -9.66
C ARG A 156 -4.54 1.74 -8.64
N THR A 157 -3.26 2.06 -8.45
CA THR A 157 -2.42 1.39 -7.46
C THR A 157 -2.89 1.67 -6.02
N ILE A 158 -3.32 2.90 -5.75
CA ILE A 158 -3.93 3.28 -4.46
C ILE A 158 -5.23 2.51 -4.23
N ILE A 159 -6.13 2.46 -5.23
CA ILE A 159 -7.38 1.68 -5.13
C ILE A 159 -7.08 0.21 -4.82
N CYS A 160 -6.12 -0.41 -5.50
CA CYS A 160 -5.76 -1.81 -5.22
C CYS A 160 -5.24 -2.00 -3.79
N ALA A 161 -4.47 -1.05 -3.27
CA ALA A 161 -3.99 -1.09 -1.89
C ALA A 161 -5.14 -0.93 -0.87
N GLU A 162 -6.10 -0.03 -1.12
CA GLU A 162 -7.31 0.09 -0.29
C GLU A 162 -8.15 -1.20 -0.33
N THR A 163 -8.23 -1.86 -1.48
CA THR A 163 -8.88 -3.17 -1.62
C THR A 163 -8.19 -4.28 -0.80
N MET A 164 -6.88 -4.14 -0.51
CA MET A 164 -6.16 -5.03 0.42
C MET A 164 -6.40 -4.69 1.89
N GLY A 165 -7.15 -3.63 2.19
CA GLY A 165 -7.37 -3.13 3.55
C GLY A 165 -6.29 -2.14 4.02
N PHE A 166 -5.51 -1.53 3.12
CA PHE A 166 -4.60 -0.45 3.48
C PHE A 166 -5.33 0.88 3.55
N ASP A 167 -5.04 1.67 4.57
CA ASP A 167 -5.62 2.98 4.81
C ASP A 167 -4.80 4.07 4.10
N TYR A 168 -5.23 4.49 2.92
CA TYR A 168 -4.62 5.61 2.20
C TYR A 168 -5.12 6.97 2.71
N LEU A 169 -4.23 7.94 2.80
CA LEU A 169 -4.51 9.32 3.17
C LEU A 169 -3.68 10.28 2.32
N ASP A 170 -4.28 11.36 1.84
CA ASP A 170 -3.57 12.40 1.08
C ASP A 170 -3.70 13.75 1.80
N VAL A 171 -2.58 14.30 2.28
CA VAL A 171 -2.58 15.54 3.07
C VAL A 171 -3.03 16.77 2.27
N PHE A 172 -2.99 16.69 0.94
CA PHE A 172 -3.47 17.72 0.02
C PHE A 172 -4.88 17.44 -0.50
N ASN A 173 -5.54 16.36 -0.06
CA ASN A 173 -6.89 15.96 -0.47
C ASN A 173 -7.06 15.85 -2.00
N ASN A 174 -6.05 15.36 -2.71
CA ASN A 174 -6.17 15.11 -4.14
C ASN A 174 -7.24 14.03 -4.41
N THR A 175 -8.07 14.25 -5.43
CA THR A 175 -9.02 13.24 -5.90
C THR A 175 -8.27 12.10 -6.61
N TYR A 176 -8.57 10.86 -6.22
CA TYR A 176 -8.04 9.67 -6.88
C TYR A 176 -9.10 8.60 -7.20
N LYS A 177 -10.28 8.68 -6.57
CA LYS A 177 -11.33 7.66 -6.66
C LYS A 177 -12.11 7.72 -7.97
N GLU A 178 -12.03 8.84 -8.70
CA GLU A 178 -12.63 9.00 -10.00
C GLU A 178 -12.11 7.99 -11.04
N VAL A 179 -10.94 7.39 -10.80
CA VAL A 179 -10.37 6.35 -11.68
C VAL A 179 -11.19 5.06 -11.71
N ILE A 180 -12.07 4.84 -10.71
CA ILE A 180 -13.04 3.73 -10.72
C ILE A 180 -14.07 3.94 -11.84
N ASN A 181 -14.43 5.21 -12.11
CA ASN A 181 -15.31 5.61 -13.21
C ASN A 181 -16.62 4.80 -13.31
N ARG A 182 -17.28 4.60 -12.16
CA ARG A 182 -18.57 3.91 -12.05
C ARG A 182 -19.50 4.70 -11.13
N PHE A 183 -20.80 4.53 -11.35
CA PHE A 183 -21.87 5.15 -10.57
C PHE A 183 -22.84 4.09 -10.09
N ASP A 184 -23.42 4.31 -8.91
CA ASP A 184 -24.47 3.44 -8.38
C ASP A 184 -25.83 3.71 -9.05
N ALA A 185 -26.88 3.04 -8.58
CA ALA A 185 -28.23 3.19 -9.14
C ALA A 185 -28.82 4.60 -8.97
N ASN A 186 -28.29 5.41 -8.05
CA ASN A 186 -28.72 6.79 -7.80
C ASN A 186 -27.89 7.82 -8.58
N GLY A 187 -26.85 7.38 -9.29
CA GLY A 187 -25.92 8.26 -9.99
C GLY A 187 -24.80 8.80 -9.10
N ASP A 188 -24.60 8.24 -7.91
CA ASP A 188 -23.51 8.61 -7.01
C ASP A 188 -22.22 7.87 -7.40
N PRO A 189 -21.05 8.54 -7.43
CA PRO A 189 -19.79 7.88 -7.77
C PRO A 189 -19.44 6.74 -6.82
N ILE A 190 -19.14 5.57 -7.37
CA ILE A 190 -18.62 4.43 -6.59
C ILE A 190 -17.18 4.72 -6.19
N THR A 191 -16.88 4.56 -4.90
CA THR A 191 -15.59 4.94 -4.30
C THR A 191 -14.76 3.75 -3.80
N THR A 192 -15.28 2.54 -3.98
CA THR A 192 -14.72 1.28 -3.47
C THR A 192 -14.90 0.17 -4.50
N ILE A 193 -14.05 -0.86 -4.40
CA ILE A 193 -14.20 -2.13 -5.13
C ILE A 193 -14.57 -3.17 -4.08
N GLU A 194 -15.73 -3.81 -4.21
CA GLU A 194 -16.30 -4.68 -3.17
C GLU A 194 -16.33 -6.15 -3.57
N THR A 195 -16.31 -6.45 -4.87
CA THR A 195 -16.30 -7.83 -5.37
C THR A 195 -15.12 -8.13 -6.29
N LEU A 196 -14.79 -9.41 -6.41
CA LEU A 196 -13.77 -9.94 -7.31
C LEU A 196 -14.08 -9.60 -8.78
N GLN A 197 -15.36 -9.63 -9.17
CA GLN A 197 -15.78 -9.27 -10.52
C GLN A 197 -15.55 -7.78 -10.80
N GLU A 198 -15.81 -6.91 -9.81
CA GLU A 198 -15.52 -5.49 -9.95
C GLU A 198 -14.02 -5.21 -10.02
N LEU A 199 -13.21 -5.96 -9.25
CA LEU A 199 -11.75 -5.87 -9.34
C LEU A 199 -11.25 -6.36 -10.70
N ASP A 200 -11.79 -7.46 -11.23
CA ASP A 200 -11.50 -7.96 -12.58
C ASP A 200 -11.76 -6.88 -13.64
N ASP A 201 -12.96 -6.31 -13.62
CA ASP A 201 -13.34 -5.24 -14.55
C ASP A 201 -12.48 -3.99 -14.38
N PHE A 202 -12.13 -3.65 -13.14
CA PHE A 202 -11.24 -2.53 -12.85
C PHE A 202 -9.83 -2.75 -13.40
N LEU A 203 -9.31 -3.98 -13.38
CA LEU A 203 -7.95 -4.31 -13.81
C LEU A 203 -7.83 -4.56 -15.32
N LYS A 204 -8.94 -4.69 -16.05
CA LYS A 204 -8.93 -4.85 -17.51
C LYS A 204 -8.34 -3.62 -18.19
N TYR A 205 -7.22 -3.81 -18.88
CA TYR A 205 -6.68 -2.84 -19.82
C TYR A 205 -7.03 -3.29 -21.24
N SER A 206 -7.73 -2.45 -22.00
CA SER A 206 -8.23 -2.83 -23.34
C SER A 206 -9.11 -4.09 -23.35
N GLY A 207 -9.82 -4.37 -22.25
CA GLY A 207 -10.76 -5.48 -22.13
C GLY A 207 -10.19 -6.79 -21.57
N THR A 208 -8.88 -6.87 -21.31
CA THR A 208 -8.24 -8.08 -20.79
C THR A 208 -7.59 -7.83 -19.42
N ASN A 209 -7.86 -8.72 -18.46
CA ASN A 209 -7.16 -8.75 -17.19
C ASN A 209 -5.89 -9.61 -17.37
N GLU A 210 -4.74 -9.01 -17.10
CA GLU A 210 -3.45 -9.69 -17.30
C GLU A 210 -2.89 -10.34 -16.02
N TYR A 211 -3.65 -10.29 -14.92
CA TYR A 211 -3.23 -10.76 -13.60
C TYR A 211 -3.90 -12.08 -13.21
N PHE A 212 -5.17 -12.27 -13.58
CA PHE A 212 -5.93 -13.48 -13.31
C PHE A 212 -7.11 -13.64 -14.28
N ASP A 213 -7.56 -14.89 -14.45
CA ASP A 213 -8.80 -15.25 -15.15
C ASP A 213 -9.86 -15.72 -14.14
N LEU A 214 -11.13 -15.38 -14.42
CA LEU A 214 -12.27 -15.79 -13.60
C LEU A 214 -13.14 -16.81 -14.35
N ASN A 215 -13.31 -17.99 -13.75
CA ASN A 215 -14.36 -18.92 -14.11
C ASN A 215 -15.49 -18.84 -13.07
N VAL A 216 -16.49 -18.01 -13.34
CA VAL A 216 -17.63 -17.78 -12.45
C VAL A 216 -18.45 -19.05 -12.21
N VAL A 217 -18.58 -19.91 -13.22
CA VAL A 217 -19.38 -21.14 -13.14
C VAL A 217 -18.67 -22.20 -12.30
N ALA A 218 -17.39 -22.44 -12.55
CA ALA A 218 -16.60 -23.41 -11.80
C ALA A 218 -16.14 -22.88 -10.43
N LYS A 219 -16.35 -21.58 -10.16
CA LYS A 219 -15.84 -20.87 -8.98
C LYS A 219 -14.33 -21.06 -8.81
N THR A 220 -13.59 -20.78 -9.89
CA THR A 220 -12.13 -20.81 -9.91
C THR A 220 -11.56 -19.48 -10.39
N MET A 221 -10.56 -18.96 -9.67
CA MET A 221 -9.72 -17.86 -10.12
C MET A 221 -8.34 -18.42 -10.47
N THR A 222 -7.94 -18.29 -11.72
CA THR A 222 -6.62 -18.74 -12.20
C THR A 222 -5.66 -17.57 -12.26
N ILE A 223 -4.59 -17.63 -11.48
CA ILE A 223 -3.55 -16.60 -11.47
C ILE A 223 -2.70 -16.70 -12.73
N LEU A 224 -2.38 -15.56 -13.34
CA LEU A 224 -1.59 -15.48 -14.58
C LEU A 224 -0.16 -15.01 -14.28
N SER A 225 0.84 -15.73 -14.78
CA SER A 225 2.26 -15.38 -14.58
C SER A 225 2.87 -14.55 -15.72
N GLY A 226 2.09 -14.25 -16.77
CA GLY A 226 2.57 -13.62 -18.02
C GLY A 226 3.26 -12.25 -17.84
N ARG A 227 2.81 -11.44 -16.88
CA ARG A 227 3.45 -10.15 -16.53
C ARG A 227 4.84 -10.31 -15.91
N PHE A 228 5.15 -11.49 -15.38
CA PHE A 228 6.40 -11.80 -14.69
C PHE A 228 7.40 -12.58 -15.59
N THR A 229 6.92 -13.36 -16.56
CA THR A 229 7.74 -14.33 -17.31
C THR A 229 8.45 -13.79 -18.55
N ALA A 230 8.17 -12.57 -19.00
CA ALA A 230 8.73 -12.06 -20.25
C ALA A 230 9.96 -11.16 -20.03
N ASN A 231 11.17 -11.71 -20.14
CA ASN A 231 12.42 -11.00 -20.49
C ASN A 231 12.65 -9.60 -19.87
N ASN A 232 12.29 -9.41 -18.60
CA ASN A 232 12.28 -8.08 -18.00
C ASN A 232 13.60 -7.83 -17.25
N SER A 233 14.34 -6.79 -17.63
CA SER A 233 15.55 -6.34 -16.93
C SER A 233 15.28 -5.78 -15.52
N ASN A 234 14.01 -5.71 -15.09
CA ASN A 234 13.57 -5.18 -13.81
C ASN A 234 12.48 -6.05 -13.13
N VAL A 235 12.76 -7.35 -13.00
CA VAL A 235 11.87 -8.38 -12.41
C VAL A 235 11.29 -7.96 -11.05
N THR A 236 12.07 -7.26 -10.22
CA THR A 236 11.67 -6.87 -8.86
C THR A 236 10.56 -5.81 -8.82
N ALA A 237 10.61 -4.79 -9.68
CA ALA A 237 9.58 -3.76 -9.69
C ALA A 237 8.24 -4.29 -10.22
N GLU A 238 8.29 -5.14 -11.26
CA GLU A 238 7.08 -5.78 -11.81
C GLU A 238 6.46 -6.75 -10.82
N LEU A 239 7.28 -7.49 -10.05
CA LEU A 239 6.78 -8.34 -8.97
C LEU A 239 5.89 -7.56 -8.01
N TYR A 240 6.36 -6.43 -7.49
CA TYR A 240 5.59 -5.70 -6.50
C TYR A 240 4.34 -5.03 -7.08
N ARG A 241 4.38 -4.61 -8.35
CA ARG A 241 3.16 -4.16 -9.05
C ARG A 241 2.17 -5.29 -9.18
N TYR A 242 2.64 -6.47 -9.55
CA TYR A 242 1.85 -7.69 -9.67
C TYR A 242 1.19 -8.07 -8.34
N VAL A 243 1.97 -8.07 -7.25
CA VAL A 243 1.48 -8.38 -5.89
C VAL A 243 0.31 -7.48 -5.50
N LEU A 244 0.40 -6.18 -5.78
CA LEU A 244 -0.67 -5.22 -5.47
C LEU A 244 -2.00 -5.52 -6.16
N ARG A 245 -2.02 -6.28 -7.27
CA ARG A 245 -3.26 -6.64 -7.97
C ARG A 245 -3.75 -8.02 -7.56
N VAL A 246 -2.82 -8.95 -7.38
CA VAL A 246 -3.18 -10.35 -7.16
C VAL A 246 -3.55 -10.63 -5.70
N ILE A 247 -2.88 -10.03 -4.71
CA ILE A 247 -3.26 -10.21 -3.30
C ILE A 247 -4.71 -9.78 -3.01
N PRO A 248 -5.18 -8.58 -3.40
CA PRO A 248 -6.58 -8.22 -3.15
C PRO A 248 -7.53 -9.16 -3.88
N ALA A 249 -7.17 -9.63 -5.09
CA ALA A 249 -7.95 -10.64 -5.80
C ALA A 249 -8.02 -11.97 -5.04
N THR A 250 -6.92 -12.43 -4.43
CA THR A 250 -6.89 -13.62 -3.57
C THR A 250 -7.81 -13.46 -2.35
N TYR A 251 -7.80 -12.30 -1.68
CA TYR A 251 -8.72 -12.03 -0.57
C TYR A 251 -10.17 -12.10 -1.00
N MET A 252 -10.52 -11.39 -2.07
CA MET A 252 -11.89 -11.34 -2.58
C MET A 252 -12.35 -12.72 -3.07
N ALA A 253 -11.49 -13.43 -3.81
CA ALA A 253 -11.77 -14.78 -4.28
C ALA A 253 -12.08 -15.73 -3.13
N SER A 254 -11.25 -15.75 -2.08
CA SER A 254 -11.49 -16.60 -0.93
C SER A 254 -12.80 -16.23 -0.22
N ASN A 255 -13.04 -14.94 0.03
CA ASN A 255 -14.28 -14.45 0.65
C ASN A 255 -15.54 -14.81 -0.17
N GLU A 256 -15.42 -14.86 -1.50
CA GLU A 256 -16.52 -15.22 -2.42
C GLU A 256 -16.59 -16.72 -2.74
N GLY A 257 -15.77 -17.55 -2.09
CA GLY A 257 -15.78 -19.01 -2.22
C GLY A 257 -15.16 -19.54 -3.51
N TYR A 258 -14.27 -18.79 -4.17
CA TYR A 258 -13.50 -19.25 -5.31
C TYR A 258 -12.29 -20.07 -4.86
N LYS A 259 -12.00 -21.13 -5.62
CA LYS A 259 -10.70 -21.82 -5.55
C LYS A 259 -9.65 -20.99 -6.27
N ILE A 260 -8.47 -20.86 -5.67
CA ILE A 260 -7.34 -20.14 -6.25
C ILE A 260 -6.40 -21.15 -6.92
N ASP A 261 -6.22 -21.02 -8.24
CA ASP A 261 -5.23 -21.80 -9.01
C ASP A 261 -4.00 -20.95 -9.30
N ALA A 262 -2.93 -21.20 -8.55
CA ALA A 262 -1.63 -20.54 -8.68
C ALA A 262 -0.59 -21.39 -9.44
N THR A 263 -1.01 -22.42 -10.19
CA THR A 263 -0.11 -23.36 -10.87
C THR A 263 0.85 -22.66 -11.83
N SER A 264 0.42 -21.56 -12.46
CA SER A 264 1.25 -20.78 -13.40
C SER A 264 2.49 -20.15 -12.76
N LEU A 265 2.52 -20.03 -11.42
CA LEU A 265 3.66 -19.52 -10.65
C LEU A 265 4.69 -20.61 -10.32
N ALA A 266 4.35 -21.90 -10.49
CA ALA A 266 5.17 -23.02 -10.01
C ALA A 266 6.55 -23.12 -10.68
N THR A 267 6.71 -22.59 -11.88
CA THR A 267 7.96 -22.63 -12.65
C THR A 267 8.88 -21.44 -12.37
N ILE A 268 8.44 -20.48 -11.54
CA ILE A 268 9.18 -19.27 -11.25
C ILE A 268 9.94 -19.41 -9.93
N THR A 269 11.27 -19.43 -10.02
CA THR A 269 12.16 -19.49 -8.87
C THR A 269 12.66 -18.09 -8.49
N ASN A 270 11.85 -17.36 -7.71
CA ASN A 270 12.20 -16.09 -7.10
C ASN A 270 11.64 -16.05 -5.67
N ASP A 271 12.46 -15.69 -4.68
CA ASP A 271 12.06 -15.67 -3.26
C ASP A 271 10.74 -14.95 -2.99
N GLY A 272 10.48 -13.83 -3.66
CA GLY A 272 9.23 -13.08 -3.49
C GLY A 272 8.04 -13.78 -4.14
N VAL A 273 8.24 -14.49 -5.25
CA VAL A 273 7.19 -15.29 -5.90
C VAL A 273 6.88 -16.55 -5.09
N THR A 274 7.90 -17.20 -4.53
CA THR A 274 7.73 -18.32 -3.60
C THR A 274 6.86 -17.89 -2.42
N LEU A 275 7.18 -16.75 -1.80
CA LEU A 275 6.43 -16.22 -0.67
C LEU A 275 4.95 -15.94 -1.02
N ILE A 276 4.69 -15.34 -2.18
CA ILE A 276 3.33 -15.07 -2.66
C ILE A 276 2.56 -16.37 -2.89
N LYS A 277 3.22 -17.39 -3.46
CA LYS A 277 2.63 -18.71 -3.66
C LYS A 277 2.28 -19.37 -2.33
N GLU A 278 3.22 -19.43 -1.41
CA GLU A 278 3.01 -19.99 -0.05
C GLU A 278 1.87 -19.27 0.68
N TYR A 279 1.73 -17.97 0.46
CA TYR A 279 0.61 -17.18 0.95
C TYR A 279 -0.72 -17.58 0.28
N MET A 280 -0.78 -17.72 -1.05
CA MET A 280 -2.00 -18.11 -1.77
C MET A 280 -2.49 -19.50 -1.39
N GLU A 281 -1.59 -20.42 -1.08
CA GLU A 281 -1.91 -21.79 -0.65
C GLU A 281 -2.64 -21.85 0.71
N LYS A 282 -2.73 -20.73 1.44
CA LYS A 282 -3.50 -20.62 2.69
C LYS A 282 -5.01 -20.46 2.49
N PHE A 283 -5.45 -20.16 1.27
CA PHE A 283 -6.84 -19.89 0.90
C PHE A 283 -7.41 -20.97 -0.02
#